data_AF-F0Z1V9-F1
#
_entry.id   AF-F0Z1V9-F1
#
_cell.length_a   1.000
_cell.length_b   1.000
_cell.length_c   1.000
_cell.angle_alpha   90.00
_cell.angle_beta   90.00
_cell.angle_gamma   90.00
#
_symmetry.space_group_name_H-M   'P 1'
#
loop_
_entity.id
_entity.type
_entity.pdbx_description
1 polymer ?
#
loop_
_entity_poly.entity_id
_entity_poly.type
_entity_poly.pdbx_seq_one_letter_code
_entity_poly.pdbx_strand_id
1 'polypeptide(L)'
;MHYNDINKDTPATETIKNDPRYGGRSYVNGGYSVIKLNIVNMNQFLNLVNNSTGPVHLLSPDGRKELLNHQYTLQRELRQKHLEAKRSLRLTLELPNPKDYMTIVLFSIGDC
;
A
#
# COMPACT_ATOMS: atom_id res chain seq x y z
N MET A 1 20.83 -30.44 -36.12
CA MET A 1 20.40 -31.13 -34.88
C MET A 1 19.78 -30.07 -33.99
N HIS A 2 18.46 -30.11 -33.88
CA HIS A 2 17.64 -29.24 -33.02
C HIS A 2 17.69 -29.78 -31.59
N TYR A 3 17.87 -28.92 -30.59
CA TYR A 3 17.49 -29.21 -29.20
C TYR A 3 16.91 -27.95 -28.55
N ASN A 4 15.87 -28.20 -27.77
CA ASN A 4 14.71 -27.35 -27.57
C ASN A 4 14.85 -26.34 -26.42
N ASP A 5 13.99 -25.32 -26.51
CA ASP A 5 13.59 -24.37 -25.48
C ASP A 5 13.41 -25.01 -24.10
N ILE A 6 14.17 -24.51 -23.12
CA ILE A 6 13.89 -24.75 -21.70
C ILE A 6 13.20 -23.49 -21.20
N ASN A 7 11.87 -23.49 -21.29
CA ASN A 7 11.02 -22.67 -20.45
C ASN A 7 11.50 -22.82 -18.99
N LYS A 8 12.01 -21.74 -18.40
CA LYS A 8 12.18 -21.69 -16.96
C LYS A 8 10.79 -21.57 -16.35
N ASP A 9 10.31 -22.71 -15.88
CA ASP A 9 9.07 -22.87 -15.13
C ASP A 9 8.93 -21.78 -14.08
N THR A 10 7.95 -20.91 -14.31
CA THR A 10 7.30 -20.14 -13.27
C THR A 10 6.62 -21.15 -12.35
N PRO A 11 6.79 -21.12 -11.01
CA PRO A 11 6.11 -22.09 -10.17
C PRO A 11 4.59 -21.96 -10.37
N ALA A 12 3.99 -23.03 -10.89
CA ALA A 12 2.55 -23.14 -11.07
C ALA A 12 1.86 -22.90 -9.73
N THR A 13 0.88 -22.02 -9.71
CA THR A 13 0.00 -21.77 -8.57
C THR A 13 -0.74 -23.06 -8.21
N GLU A 14 -0.36 -23.70 -7.09
CA GLU A 14 -1.09 -24.84 -6.56
C GLU A 14 -2.52 -24.40 -6.19
N THR A 15 -3.49 -24.98 -6.90
CA THR A 15 -4.91 -24.80 -6.61
C THR A 15 -5.32 -25.79 -5.52
N ILE A 16 -5.39 -25.34 -4.27
CA ILE A 16 -5.90 -26.17 -3.18
C ILE A 16 -7.43 -26.24 -3.27
N LYS A 17 -7.96 -27.48 -3.24
CA LYS A 17 -9.40 -27.79 -3.28
C LYS A 17 -10.09 -27.30 -2.00
N ASN A 18 -11.20 -26.58 -2.15
CA ASN A 18 -11.98 -25.99 -1.06
C ASN A 18 -12.68 -27.07 -0.18
N ASP A 19 -12.41 -27.10 1.13
CA ASP A 19 -13.29 -27.76 2.13
C ASP A 19 -14.25 -26.70 2.72
N PRO A 20 -15.57 -26.85 2.57
CA PRO A 20 -16.56 -25.85 3.01
C PRO A 20 -16.74 -25.77 4.54
N ARG A 21 -16.06 -26.61 5.35
CA ARG A 21 -16.22 -26.63 6.82
C ARG A 21 -15.35 -25.62 7.56
N TYR A 22 -14.39 -24.98 6.88
CA TYR A 22 -13.59 -23.89 7.42
C TYR A 22 -13.84 -22.62 6.61
N GLY A 23 -14.90 -21.90 6.98
CA GLY A 23 -15.23 -20.58 6.42
C GLY A 23 -14.22 -19.53 6.85
N GLY A 24 -13.06 -19.49 6.19
CA GLY A 24 -12.05 -18.46 6.35
C GLY A 24 -11.20 -18.39 5.09
N ARG A 25 -11.33 -17.30 4.31
CA ARG A 25 -10.39 -17.02 3.22
C ARG A 25 -9.04 -16.67 3.84
N SER A 26 -8.14 -17.64 3.97
CA SER A 26 -6.73 -17.38 4.28
C SER A 26 -5.95 -17.18 2.98
N TYR A 27 -5.61 -15.92 2.66
CA TYR A 27 -4.60 -15.62 1.65
C TYR A 27 -3.23 -15.54 2.34
N VAL A 28 -2.42 -16.60 2.23
CA VAL A 28 -0.98 -16.50 2.52
C VAL A 28 -0.26 -16.02 1.26
N ASN A 29 -0.29 -14.71 1.04
CA ASN A 29 0.64 -14.01 0.15
C ASN A 29 1.23 -12.86 0.98
N GLY A 30 2.56 -12.82 1.14
CA GLY A 30 3.33 -11.96 2.07
C GLY A 30 2.58 -10.74 2.61
N GLY A 31 2.22 -10.78 3.90
CA GLY A 31 1.21 -9.91 4.50
C GLY A 31 1.48 -8.41 4.33
N TYR A 32 0.63 -7.76 3.54
CA TYR A 32 0.58 -6.30 3.44
C TYR A 32 -0.10 -5.73 4.69
N SER A 33 0.44 -4.64 5.22
CA SER A 33 -0.19 -3.90 6.32
C SER A 33 -1.05 -2.78 5.75
N VAL A 34 -2.33 -2.76 6.12
CA VAL A 34 -3.25 -1.66 5.79
C VAL A 34 -3.42 -0.78 7.02
N ILE A 35 -3.29 0.53 6.84
CA ILE A 35 -3.49 1.51 7.90
C ILE A 35 -4.39 2.64 7.46
N LYS A 36 -5.22 3.11 8.40
CA LYS A 36 -6.04 4.30 8.25
C LYS A 36 -5.59 5.34 9.26
N LEU A 37 -5.26 6.53 8.78
CA LEU A 37 -4.63 7.57 9.57
C LEU A 37 -5.10 8.96 9.13
N ASN A 38 -4.96 9.93 10.03
CA ASN A 38 -5.32 11.32 9.78
C ASN A 38 -4.04 12.14 9.59
N ILE A 39 -3.92 12.84 8.47
CA ILE A 39 -2.76 13.66 8.13
C ILE A 39 -3.08 15.12 8.38
N VAL A 40 -2.27 15.78 9.21
CA VAL A 40 -2.33 17.22 9.50
C VAL A 40 -1.20 17.96 8.79
N ASN A 41 0.00 17.37 8.73
CA ASN A 41 1.13 17.90 7.98
C ASN A 41 1.38 17.13 6.68
N MET A 42 0.57 17.45 5.66
CA MET A 42 0.64 16.83 4.33
C MET A 42 2.04 16.91 3.68
N ASN A 43 2.78 18.00 3.85
CA ASN A 43 4.08 18.16 3.20
C ASN A 43 5.13 17.21 3.81
N GLN A 44 5.17 17.13 5.15
CA GLN A 44 6.07 16.21 5.84
C GLN A 44 5.69 14.75 5.59
N PHE A 45 4.39 14.45 5.58
CA PHE A 45 3.87 13.14 5.21
C PHE A 45 4.32 12.71 3.81
N LEU A 46 4.12 13.56 2.79
CA LEU A 46 4.52 13.22 1.42
C LEU A 46 6.04 13.09 1.25
N ASN A 47 6.82 13.88 1.99
CA ASN A 47 8.27 13.69 2.05
C ASN A 47 8.63 12.30 2.60
N LEU A 48 7.97 11.87 3.67
CA LEU A 48 8.20 10.57 4.29
C LEU A 48 7.78 9.40 3.37
N VAL A 49 6.65 9.55 2.66
CA VAL A 49 6.23 8.59 1.62
C VAL A 49 7.27 8.50 0.50
N ASN A 50 7.79 9.62 0.01
CA ASN A 50 8.82 9.63 -1.03
C ASN A 50 10.17 9.03 -0.58
N ASN A 51 10.43 8.95 0.72
CA ASN A 51 11.64 8.33 1.27
C ASN A 51 11.41 6.88 1.76
N SER A 52 10.21 6.33 1.57
CA SER A 52 9.91 4.94 1.94
C SER A 52 10.66 3.96 1.04
N THR A 53 11.09 2.84 1.62
CA THR A 53 11.90 1.82 0.94
C THR A 53 11.07 1.01 -0.07
N GLY A 54 9.84 0.68 0.31
CA GLY A 54 8.88 -0.05 -0.50
C GLY A 54 7.76 0.85 -1.04
N PRO A 55 6.90 0.29 -1.90
CA PRO A 55 5.77 1.03 -2.45
C PRO A 55 4.73 1.31 -1.35
N VAL A 56 4.29 2.55 -1.27
CA VAL A 56 3.15 2.98 -0.47
C VAL A 56 1.99 3.19 -1.43
N HIS A 57 0.90 2.45 -1.23
CA HIS A 57 -0.29 2.60 -2.04
C HIS A 57 -1.36 3.38 -1.29
N LEU A 58 -2.00 4.33 -1.97
CA LEU A 58 -3.26 4.90 -1.52
C LEU A 58 -4.38 3.89 -1.85
N LEU A 59 -5.16 3.52 -0.83
CA LEU A 59 -6.27 2.59 -0.96
C LEU A 59 -7.60 3.36 -0.99
N SER A 60 -8.32 3.22 -2.10
CA SER A 60 -9.67 3.75 -2.26
C SER A 60 -10.71 2.85 -1.59
N PRO A 61 -11.89 3.38 -1.19
CA PRO A 61 -12.95 2.58 -0.57
C PRO A 61 -13.47 1.42 -1.45
N ASP A 62 -13.31 1.53 -2.77
CA ASP A 62 -13.65 0.49 -3.75
C ASP A 62 -12.55 -0.57 -3.93
N GLY A 63 -11.47 -0.49 -3.14
CA GLY A 63 -10.34 -1.41 -3.19
C GLY A 63 -9.29 -1.09 -4.25
N ARG A 64 -9.45 -0.02 -5.04
CA ARG A 64 -8.42 0.42 -5.98
C ARG A 64 -7.19 0.92 -5.23
N LYS A 65 -6.01 0.60 -5.78
CA LYS A 65 -4.71 0.96 -5.24
C LYS A 65 -3.98 1.84 -6.23
N GLU A 66 -3.50 2.97 -5.77
CA GLU A 66 -2.67 3.88 -6.56
C GLU A 66 -1.32 4.04 -5.86
N LEU A 67 -0.22 3.90 -6.61
CA LEU A 67 1.11 4.16 -6.05
C LEU A 67 1.19 5.62 -5.60
N LEU A 68 1.67 5.88 -4.39
CA LEU A 68 1.76 7.23 -3.87
C LEU A 68 3.18 7.79 -3.96
N ASN A 69 4.22 6.97 -3.76
CA ASN A 69 5.62 7.40 -3.84
C ASN A 69 5.91 7.98 -5.23
N HIS A 70 6.48 9.18 -5.25
CA HIS A 70 6.88 9.91 -6.46
C HIS A 70 5.77 10.14 -7.50
N GLN A 71 4.51 9.84 -7.19
CA GLN A 71 3.36 10.16 -8.04
C GLN A 71 2.91 11.60 -7.81
N TYR A 72 3.70 12.56 -8.31
CA TYR A 72 3.54 13.98 -7.98
C TYR A 72 2.18 14.58 -8.38
N THR A 73 1.53 14.04 -9.42
CA THR A 73 0.16 14.45 -9.80
C THR A 73 -0.83 14.10 -8.69
N LEU A 74 -0.84 12.84 -8.25
CA LEU A 74 -1.68 12.37 -7.14
C LEU A 74 -1.34 13.12 -5.84
N GLN A 75 -0.07 13.34 -5.56
CA GLN A 75 0.37 14.11 -4.39
C GLN A 75 -0.09 15.58 -4.42
N ARG A 76 -0.18 16.19 -5.60
CA ARG A 76 -0.73 17.55 -5.78
C ARG A 76 -2.23 17.57 -5.47
N GLU A 77 -2.96 16.57 -5.94
CA GLU A 77 -4.39 16.41 -5.64
C GLU A 77 -4.63 16.21 -4.14
N LEU A 78 -3.81 15.39 -3.48
CA LEU A 78 -3.89 15.19 -2.02
C LEU A 78 -3.62 16.48 -1.25
N ARG A 79 -2.64 17.29 -1.68
CA ARG A 79 -2.40 18.63 -1.10
C ARG A 79 -3.62 19.54 -1.23
N GLN A 80 -4.26 19.53 -2.39
CA GLN A 80 -5.47 20.33 -2.62
C GLN A 80 -6.63 19.86 -1.73
N LYS A 81 -6.94 18.55 -1.72
CA LYS A 81 -7.96 17.94 -0.85
C LYS A 81 -7.71 18.24 0.63
N HIS A 82 -6.45 18.23 1.05
CA HIS A 82 -6.05 18.56 2.42
C HIS A 82 -6.34 20.02 2.78
N LEU A 83 -6.08 20.97 1.87
CA LEU A 83 -6.43 22.37 2.08
C LEU A 83 -7.95 22.58 2.19
N GLU A 84 -8.72 21.90 1.33
CA GLU A 84 -10.18 21.93 1.34
C GLU A 84 -10.77 21.33 2.63
N ALA A 85 -10.14 20.28 3.15
CA ALA A 85 -10.54 19.61 4.39
C ALA A 85 -10.03 20.31 5.67
N LYS A 86 -9.81 21.63 5.64
CA LYS A 86 -9.30 22.44 6.78
C LYS A 86 -7.98 21.92 7.35
N ARG A 87 -7.08 21.45 6.46
CA ARG A 87 -5.75 20.90 6.82
C ARG A 87 -5.81 19.63 7.66
N SER A 88 -6.80 18.78 7.42
CA SER A 88 -6.89 17.47 8.03
C SER A 88 -7.48 16.47 7.05
N LEU A 89 -6.68 15.51 6.59
CA LEU A 89 -7.10 14.54 5.57
C LEU A 89 -6.90 13.11 6.04
N ARG A 90 -8.00 12.36 6.10
CA ARG A 90 -7.99 10.94 6.45
C ARG A 90 -7.70 10.07 5.24
N LEU A 91 -6.64 9.29 5.31
CA LEU A 91 -6.18 8.42 4.23
C LEU A 91 -6.14 6.95 4.69
N THR A 92 -6.28 6.03 3.73
CA THR A 92 -6.02 4.61 3.94
C THR A 92 -4.86 4.21 3.04
N LEU A 93 -3.85 3.57 3.61
CA LEU A 93 -2.63 3.18 2.92
C LEU A 93 -2.41 1.68 3.03
N GLU A 94 -1.82 1.10 2.00
CA GLU A 94 -1.29 -0.26 2.02
C GLU A 94 0.23 -0.22 1.86
N LEU A 95 0.91 -0.91 2.78
CA LEU A 95 2.37 -0.98 2.85
C LEU A 95 2.81 -2.44 2.97
N PRO A 96 3.57 -2.97 1.99
CA PRO A 96 4.21 -4.28 2.13
C PRO A 96 5.41 -4.27 3.07
N ASN A 97 6.04 -3.10 3.28
CA ASN A 97 7.26 -2.99 4.06
C ASN A 97 6.95 -2.63 5.54
N PRO A 98 7.28 -3.50 6.51
CA PRO A 98 6.99 -3.24 7.93
C PRO A 98 7.72 -2.02 8.51
N LYS A 99 8.92 -1.70 8.01
CA LYS A 99 9.71 -0.56 8.48
C LYS A 99 9.06 0.76 8.02
N ASP A 100 8.63 0.81 6.77
CA ASP A 100 7.92 2.00 6.24
C ASP A 100 6.57 2.17 6.94
N TYR A 101 5.85 1.08 7.19
CA TYR A 101 4.63 1.08 8.00
C TYR A 101 4.86 1.73 9.37
N MET A 102 5.86 1.25 10.12
CA MET A 102 6.15 1.80 11.45
C MET A 102 6.55 3.27 11.39
N THR A 103 7.33 3.66 10.38
CA THR A 103 7.79 5.04 10.20
C THR A 103 6.60 5.98 9.96
N ILE A 104 5.64 5.59 9.12
CA ILE A 104 4.40 6.36 8.87
C ILE A 104 3.51 6.40 10.12
N VAL A 105 3.36 5.29 10.84
CA VAL A 105 2.58 5.24 12.09
C VAL A 105 3.14 6.23 13.11
N LEU A 106 4.44 6.16 13.38
CA LEU A 106 5.11 7.03 14.34
C LEU A 106 4.96 8.50 13.97
N PHE A 107 5.07 8.83 12.68
CA PHE A 107 4.76 10.17 12.18
C PHE A 107 3.33 10.58 12.55
N SER A 108 2.32 9.74 12.27
CA SER A 108 0.91 10.07 12.51
C SER A 108 0.54 10.28 13.98
N ILE A 109 1.26 9.63 14.91
CA ILE A 109 1.05 9.82 16.35
C ILE A 109 1.57 11.19 16.79
N GLY A 110 2.66 11.67 16.20
CA GLY A 110 3.24 12.99 16.46
C GLY A 110 2.60 14.13 15.66
N ASP A 111 1.83 13.82 14.61
CA ASP A 111 1.16 14.77 13.70
C ASP A 111 -0.26 15.15 14.18
N CYS A 112 -0.51 15.10 15.50
CA CYS A 112 -1.84 15.27 16.10
C CYS A 112 -2.00 16.56 16.89
#